data_AF-A0A9E5MZ77-F1
#
_entry.id   AF-A0A9E5MZ77-F1
#
_cell.length_a   1.000
_cell.length_b   1.000
_cell.length_c   1.000
_cell.angle_alpha   90.00
_cell.angle_beta   90.00
_cell.angle_gamma   90.00
#
_symmetry.space_group_name_H-M   'P 1'
#
loop_
_entity.id
_entity.type
_entity.pdbx_description
1 polymer ?
#
loop_
_entity_poly.entity_id
_entity_poly.type
_entity_poly.pdbx_seq_one_letter_code
_entity_poly.pdbx_strand_id
1 'polypeptide(L)' 'RPCGVELFTDSQYVGKGISEWLPKWKANGWRRGRGKSMQAVKNIDLWQRLDGLLQRHRVIFRWVAGH' A
#
# COMPACT_ATOMS: atom_id res chain seq x y z
N ARG A 1 -5.93 20.01 -2.75
CA ARG A 1 -4.71 20.43 -3.51
C ARG A 1 -3.73 19.25 -3.48
N PRO A 2 -3.10 18.85 -4.59
CA PRO A 2 -1.96 17.94 -4.57
C PRO A 2 -0.82 18.52 -3.73
N CYS A 3 -0.08 17.68 -3.01
CA CYS A 3 1.10 18.10 -2.25
C CYS A 3 2.16 17.00 -2.26
N GLY A 4 3.41 17.40 -2.06
CA GLY A 4 4.51 16.48 -1.79
C GLY A 4 4.48 16.09 -0.31
N VAL A 5 4.52 14.79 -0.03
CA VAL A 5 4.50 14.26 1.33
C VAL A 5 5.66 13.29 1.48
N GLU A 6 6.41 13.39 2.56
CA GLU A 6 7.40 12.39 2.93
C GLU A 6 6.86 11.64 4.15
N LEU A 7 6.53 10.36 3.97
CA LEU A 7 5.98 9.53 5.02
C LEU A 7 7.07 8.65 5.62
N PHE A 8 7.34 8.88 6.90
CA PHE A 8 8.22 8.05 7.71
C PHE A 8 7.37 7.03 8.47
N THR A 9 7.71 5.75 8.35
CA THR A 9 7.04 4.69 9.09
C THR A 9 8.05 3.64 9.54
N ASP A 10 7.91 3.21 10.79
CA ASP A 10 8.62 2.07 11.37
C ASP A 10 7.93 0.73 11.04
N SER A 11 6.67 0.78 10.64
CA SER A 11 5.89 -0.38 10.27
C SER A 11 6.41 -1.01 8.98
N GLN A 12 7.10 -2.16 9.13
CA GLN A 12 7.48 -2.99 7.99
C GLN A 12 6.28 -3.42 7.15
N TYR A 13 5.11 -3.58 7.78
CA TYR A 13 3.88 -3.97 7.09
C TYR A 13 3.44 -2.88 6.09
N VAL A 14 3.43 -1.62 6.51
CA VAL A 14 3.06 -0.49 5.65
C VAL A 14 4.13 -0.27 4.58
N GLY A 15 5.42 -0.27 4.98
CA GLY A 15 6.54 -0.12 4.07
C GLY A 15 6.54 -1.15 2.92
N LYS A 16 6.53 -2.45 3.26
CA LYS A 16 6.45 -3.54 2.26
C LYS A 16 5.11 -3.54 1.53
N GLY A 17 4.03 -3.20 2.22
CA GLY A 17 2.71 -3.17 1.63
C GLY A 17 2.61 -2.17 0.50
N ILE A 18 3.22 -0.99 0.61
CA ILE A 18 3.19 0.02 -0.45
C ILE A 18 4.17 -0.31 -1.57
N SER A 19 5.39 -0.72 -1.25
CA SER A 19 6.44 -0.96 -2.24
C SER A 19 6.24 -2.26 -3.02
N GLU A 20 5.84 -3.35 -2.36
CA GLU A 20 5.83 -4.69 -2.95
C GLU A 20 4.42 -5.22 -3.22
N TRP A 21 3.46 -4.96 -2.32
CA TRP A 21 2.17 -5.65 -2.36
C TRP A 21 1.09 -4.85 -3.08
N LEU A 22 1.01 -3.54 -2.84
CA LEU A 22 0.02 -2.64 -3.42
C LEU A 22 -0.03 -2.73 -4.95
N PRO A 23 1.12 -2.69 -5.69
CA PRO A 23 1.08 -2.81 -7.14
C PRO A 23 0.54 -4.17 -7.59
N LYS A 24 0.91 -5.26 -6.89
CA LYS A 24 0.47 -6.64 -7.19
C LYS A 24 -1.02 -6.82 -6.90
N TRP A 25 -1.50 -6.29 -5.79
CA TRP A 25 -2.91 -6.35 -5.43
C TRP A 25 -3.77 -5.55 -6.40
N LYS A 26 -3.32 -4.36 -6.82
CA LYS A 26 -4.02 -3.57 -7.84
C LYS A 26 -4.12 -4.31 -9.16
N ALA A 27 -3.03 -4.92 -9.63
CA ALA A 27 -3.03 -5.75 -10.83
C ALA A 27 -3.96 -6.98 -10.72
N ASN A 28 -4.08 -7.57 -9.53
CA ASN A 28 -4.93 -8.73 -9.26
C ASN A 28 -6.37 -8.37 -8.84
N GLY A 29 -6.79 -7.11 -8.98
CA GLY A 29 -8.14 -6.66 -8.61
C GLY A 29 -8.40 -6.78 -7.10
N TRP A 30 -7.44 -6.34 -6.28
CA TRP A 30 -7.47 -6.31 -4.81
C TRP A 30 -7.63 -7.68 -4.13
N ARG A 31 -7.06 -8.71 -4.76
CA ARG A 31 -7.04 -10.07 -4.23
C ARG A 31 -5.62 -10.55 -3.97
N ARG A 32 -5.46 -11.37 -2.95
CA ARG A 32 -4.21 -12.04 -2.56
C ARG A 32 -4.40 -13.56 -2.56
N GLY A 33 -3.37 -14.31 -2.92
CA GLY A 33 -3.40 -15.78 -3.00
C GLY A 33 -3.01 -16.28 -4.39
N ARG A 34 -3.21 -17.58 -4.64
CA ARG A 34 -2.92 -18.24 -5.93
C ARG A 34 -4.06 -19.16 -6.34
N GLY A 35 -4.39 -19.19 -7.63
CA GLY A 35 -5.40 -20.08 -8.20
C GLY A 35 -6.76 -19.96 -7.50
N LYS A 36 -7.35 -21.11 -7.14
CA LYS A 36 -8.67 -21.17 -6.47
C LYS A 36 -8.68 -20.60 -5.04
N SER A 37 -7.52 -20.29 -4.46
CA SER A 37 -7.39 -19.74 -3.10
C SER A 37 -7.19 -18.22 -3.08
N MET A 38 -7.62 -17.51 -4.12
CA MET A 38 -7.64 -16.05 -4.11
C MET A 38 -8.68 -15.52 -3.11
N GLN A 39 -8.23 -14.71 -2.17
CA GLN A 39 -9.04 -14.07 -1.16
C GLN A 39 -8.90 -12.54 -1.26
N ALA A 40 -9.88 -11.81 -0.74
CA ALA A 40 -9.75 -10.37 -0.61
C ALA A 40 -8.54 -10.00 0.25
N VAL A 41 -7.85 -8.92 -0.11
CA VAL A 41 -6.79 -8.35 0.72
C VAL A 41 -7.40 -7.88 2.05
N LYS A 42 -6.73 -8.18 3.16
CA LYS A 42 -7.16 -7.70 4.47
C LYS A 42 -7.06 -6.16 4.52
N ASN A 43 -8.08 -5.48 5.04
CA ASN A 43 -8.18 -4.01 5.10
C ASN A 43 -8.15 -3.34 3.71
N ILE A 44 -8.78 -3.98 2.72
CA ILE A 44 -8.88 -3.51 1.34
C ILE A 44 -9.38 -2.05 1.24
N ASP A 45 -10.32 -1.67 2.10
CA ASP A 45 -10.91 -0.34 2.19
C ASP A 45 -9.85 0.74 2.51
N LEU A 46 -8.98 0.46 3.49
CA LEU A 46 -7.88 1.36 3.85
C LEU A 46 -6.85 1.44 2.72
N TRP A 47 -6.54 0.30 2.10
CA TRP A 47 -5.59 0.24 1.00
C TRP A 47 -6.07 0.95 -0.26
N GLN A 48 -7.36 0.85 -0.60
CA GLN A 48 -7.96 1.59 -1.71
C GLN A 48 -7.97 3.09 -1.45
N ARG A 49 -8.29 3.50 -0.22
CA ARG A 49 -8.24 4.90 0.17
C ARG A 49 -6.81 5.45 0.12
N LEU A 50 -5.84 4.66 0.58
CA LEU A 50 -4.42 4.99 0.47
C LEU A 50 -4.00 5.11 -1.00
N ASP A 51 -4.32 4.15 -1.86
CA ASP A 51 -3.99 4.21 -3.30
C ASP A 51 -4.55 5.48 -3.97
N GLY A 52 -5.79 5.87 -3.66
CA GLY A 52 -6.36 7.12 -4.14
C GLY A 52 -5.60 8.37 -3.66
N LEU A 53 -5.11 8.36 -2.42
CA LEU A 53 -4.25 9.44 -1.91
C LEU A 53 -2.87 9.43 -2.57
N LEU A 54 -2.28 8.25 -2.80
CA LEU A 54 -0.99 8.08 -3.47
C LEU A 54 -1.02 8.52 -4.94
N GLN A 55 -2.16 8.37 -5.61
CA GLN A 55 -2.34 8.89 -6.97
C GLN A 55 -2.53 10.41 -6.99
N ARG A 56 -3.11 10.97 -5.93
CA ARG A 56 -3.37 12.42 -5.83
C ARG A 56 -2.16 13.21 -5.34
N HIS A 57 -1.34 12.63 -4.46
CA HIS A 57 -0.23 13.29 -3.78
C HIS A 57 1.09 12.64 -4.18
N ARG A 58 2.16 13.43 -4.28
CA ARG A 58 3.49 12.88 -4.53
C ARG A 58 4.08 12.43 -3.20
N VAL A 59 3.87 11.15 -2.87
CA VAL A 59 4.32 10.59 -1.60
C VAL A 59 5.64 9.84 -1.76
N ILE A 60 6.63 10.20 -0.95
CA ILE A 60 7.91 9.48 -0.80
C ILE A 60 7.85 8.70 0.51
N PHE A 61 8.03 7.39 0.44
CA PHE A 61 8.06 6.54 1.62
C PHE A 61 9.48 6.32 2.10
N ARG A 62 9.70 6.57 3.39
CA ARG A 62 10.94 6.21 4.07
C ARG A 62 10.60 5.26 5.21
N TRP A 63 11.04 4.02 5.05
CA TRP A 63 11.02 3.09 6.17
C TRP A 63 12.19 3.42 7.11
N VAL A 64 11.89 3.55 8.38
CA VAL A 64 12.89 3.73 9.44
C VAL A 64 12.88 2.49 10.33
N ALA A 65 14.04 2.07 10.84
CA ALA A 65 14.05 1.02 11.85
C ALA A 65 13.35 1.54 13.11
N GLY A 66 12.35 0.81 13.60
CA GLY A 66 11.69 1.11 14.88
C GLY A 66 12.67 0.99 16.05
N HIS A 67 12.44 1.78 17.10
CA HIS A 67 13.26 1.84 18.32
C HIS A 67 13.07 0.61 19.20
#